data_AF-A0A5N8HCI4-F1
#
_entry.id   AF-A0A5N8HCI4-F1
#
_cell.length_a   1.000
_cell.length_b   1.000
_cell.length_c   1.000
_cell.angle_alpha   90.00
_cell.angle_beta   90.00
_cell.angle_gamma   90.00
#
_symmetry.space_group_name_H-M   'P 1'
#
loop_
_entity.id
_entity.type
_entity.pdbx_description
1 polymer ?
#
loop_
_entity_poly.entity_id
_entity_poly.type
_entity_poly.pdbx_seq_one_letter_code
_entity_poly.pdbx_strand_id
1 'polypeptide(L)'
;RFKNLVLVHAARYAADLSYLPLMQELEKRYEGKLRIQTVVSRETAAGSLTGRIPALIESGELESAIGLPMNKETSHVMLCGNPQMVRDTQQLLKETRQMTKHLRRRPGHMTAEHYW
;
A
#
# COMPACT_ATOMS: atom_id res chain seq x y z
N ARG A 1 4.19 -7.40 -17.27
CA ARG A 1 4.62 -8.09 -16.03
C ARG A 1 5.34 -7.06 -15.15
N PHE A 2 5.04 -6.96 -13.85
CA PHE A 2 5.61 -5.92 -12.97
C PHE A 2 7.07 -6.20 -12.59
N LYS A 3 7.89 -5.13 -12.57
CA LYS A 3 9.30 -5.17 -12.14
C LYS A 3 9.42 -5.21 -10.62
N ASN A 4 8.63 -4.39 -9.92
CA ASN A 4 8.59 -4.33 -8.46
C ASN A 4 7.19 -4.74 -7.97
N LEU A 5 7.15 -5.38 -6.80
CA LEU A 5 5.94 -5.68 -6.05
C LEU A 5 6.10 -5.08 -4.65
N VAL A 6 5.09 -4.37 -4.18
CA VAL A 6 5.08 -3.79 -2.85
C VAL A 6 3.81 -4.26 -2.14
N LEU A 7 3.96 -4.94 -1.02
CA LEU A 7 2.86 -5.32 -0.16
C LEU A 7 2.89 -4.44 1.09
N VAL A 8 1.86 -3.60 1.24
CA VAL A 8 1.66 -2.80 2.45
C VAL A 8 0.56 -3.44 3.29
N HIS A 9 0.89 -3.83 4.52
CA HIS A 9 -0.08 -4.41 5.46
C HIS A 9 -0.30 -3.47 6.64
N ALA A 10 -1.49 -2.89 6.72
CA ALA A 10 -1.84 -1.91 7.74
C ALA A 10 -2.82 -2.50 8.77
N ALA A 11 -2.47 -2.41 10.05
CA ALA A 11 -3.28 -2.89 11.15
C ALA A 11 -3.36 -1.87 12.31
N ARG A 12 -4.08 -2.21 13.38
CA ARG A 12 -4.17 -1.33 14.56
C ARG A 12 -2.92 -1.46 15.41
N TYR A 13 -2.56 -2.70 15.73
CA TYR A 13 -1.43 -3.06 16.57
C TYR A 13 -0.49 -4.03 15.83
N ALA A 14 0.75 -4.13 16.27
CA ALA A 14 1.74 -5.06 15.73
C ALA A 14 1.30 -6.51 15.93
N ALA A 15 0.56 -6.81 17.00
CA ALA A 15 -0.02 -8.12 17.26
C ALA A 15 -1.04 -8.55 16.19
N ASP A 16 -1.64 -7.61 15.46
CA ASP A 16 -2.61 -7.89 14.38
C ASP A 16 -1.92 -8.23 13.05
N LEU A 17 -0.58 -8.16 12.97
CA LEU A 17 0.19 -8.49 11.77
C LEU A 17 0.39 -10.02 11.62
N SER A 18 -0.72 -10.78 11.66
CA SER A 18 -0.72 -12.25 11.81
C SER A 18 0.07 -13.01 10.74
N TYR A 19 0.22 -12.43 9.54
CA TYR A 19 0.93 -13.05 8.41
C TYR A 19 2.37 -12.57 8.24
N LEU A 20 2.91 -11.75 9.15
CA LEU A 20 4.25 -11.19 9.00
C LEU A 20 5.34 -12.24 8.76
N PRO A 21 5.37 -13.40 9.46
CA PRO A 21 6.37 -14.43 9.18
C PRO A 21 6.32 -14.95 7.74
N LEU A 22 5.11 -15.23 7.23
CA LEU A 22 4.91 -15.67 5.85
C LEU A 22 5.28 -14.58 4.84
N MET A 23 4.95 -13.32 5.11
CA MET A 23 5.33 -12.19 4.26
C MET A 23 6.85 -12.04 4.14
N GLN A 24 7.59 -12.23 5.25
CA GLN A 24 9.05 -12.20 5.28
C GLN A 24 9.68 -13.37 4.52
N GLU A 25 9.09 -14.57 4.60
CA GLU A 25 9.51 -15.72 3.77
C GLU A 25 9.33 -15.44 2.29
N LEU A 26 8.18 -14.84 1.91
CA LEU A 26 7.92 -14.44 0.54
C LEU A 26 8.92 -13.38 0.09
N GLU A 27 9.19 -12.35 0.88
CA GLU A 27 10.17 -11.31 0.54
C GLU A 27 11.54 -11.91 0.16
N LYS A 28 12.03 -12.86 0.98
CA LYS A 28 13.27 -13.60 0.69
C LYS A 28 13.18 -14.40 -0.60
N ARG A 29 12.08 -15.15 -0.80
CA ARG A 29 11.85 -15.96 -2.00
C ARG A 29 11.80 -15.13 -3.29
N TYR A 30 11.33 -13.89 -3.21
CA TYR A 30 11.21 -13.00 -4.35
C TYR A 30 12.48 -12.16 -4.61
N GLU A 31 13.56 -12.37 -3.85
CA GLU A 31 14.91 -11.85 -4.13
C GLU A 31 14.93 -10.33 -4.45
N GLY A 32 14.29 -9.54 -3.60
CA GLY A 32 14.22 -8.07 -3.73
C GLY A 32 13.20 -7.56 -4.75
N LYS A 33 12.50 -8.45 -5.47
CA LYS A 33 11.36 -8.10 -6.32
C LYS A 33 10.13 -7.69 -5.49
N LEU A 34 9.90 -8.37 -4.37
CA LEU A 34 8.86 -8.05 -3.41
C LEU A 34 9.47 -7.23 -2.28
N ARG A 35 8.77 -6.18 -1.86
CA ARG A 35 9.08 -5.39 -0.67
C ARG A 35 7.87 -5.41 0.26
N ILE A 36 8.08 -5.67 1.54
CA ILE A 36 7.04 -5.66 2.56
C ILE A 36 7.15 -4.39 3.39
N GLN A 37 6.05 -3.67 3.54
CA GLN A 37 5.95 -2.56 4.50
C GLN A 37 4.78 -2.81 5.45
N THR A 38 5.06 -2.82 6.74
CA THR A 38 4.01 -2.88 7.78
C THR A 38 3.66 -1.49 8.28
N VAL A 39 2.39 -1.29 8.61
CA VAL A 39 1.88 -0.06 9.19
C VAL A 39 1.02 -0.39 10.40
N VAL A 40 1.26 0.28 11.52
CA VAL A 40 0.44 0.18 12.74
C VAL A 40 -0.14 1.54 13.08
N SER A 41 -1.43 1.60 13.38
CA SER A 41 -2.12 2.90 13.52
C SER A 41 -2.28 3.38 14.96
N ARG A 42 -2.04 2.53 15.96
CA ARG A 42 -2.31 2.83 17.37
C ARG A 42 -1.11 2.65 18.31
N GLU A 43 0.06 2.32 17.77
CA GLU A 43 1.30 2.20 18.54
C GLU A 43 2.53 2.48 17.66
N THR A 44 3.70 2.46 18.29
CA THR A 44 4.99 2.46 17.59
C THR A 44 5.58 1.06 17.70
N ALA A 45 6.04 0.51 16.57
CA ALA A 45 6.62 -0.82 16.51
C ALA A 45 7.87 -0.80 15.62
N ALA A 46 8.93 -1.47 16.06
CA ALA A 46 10.18 -1.52 15.30
C ALA A 46 9.95 -2.09 13.88
N GLY A 47 10.48 -1.41 12.88
CA GLY A 47 10.35 -1.80 11.47
C GLY A 47 8.97 -1.52 10.84
N SER A 48 8.03 -0.92 11.57
CA SER A 48 6.72 -0.52 11.05
C SER A 48 6.59 1.01 10.99
N LEU A 49 5.84 1.51 10.02
CA LEU A 49 5.40 2.91 10.03
C LEU A 49 4.22 3.07 10.99
N THR A 50 4.13 4.24 11.62
CA THR A 50 3.00 4.56 12.50
C THR A 50 2.04 5.51 11.80
N GLY A 51 0.77 5.11 11.63
CA GLY A 51 -0.24 5.98 11.04
C GLY A 51 -1.29 5.24 10.20
N ARG A 52 -1.92 5.97 9.27
CA ARG A 52 -2.89 5.43 8.31
C ARG A 52 -2.37 5.63 6.88
N ILE A 53 -2.74 4.71 5.99
CA ILE A 53 -2.26 4.68 4.61
C ILE A 53 -2.40 6.01 3.86
N PRO A 54 -3.57 6.69 3.83
CA PRO A 54 -3.69 7.95 3.10
C PRO A 54 -2.71 9.01 3.59
N ALA A 55 -2.60 9.20 4.91
CA ALA A 55 -1.71 10.20 5.50
C ALA A 55 -0.22 9.91 5.19
N LEU A 56 0.19 8.64 5.26
CA LEU A 56 1.56 8.22 4.95
C LEU A 56 1.91 8.35 3.46
N ILE A 57 0.91 8.28 2.57
CA ILE A 57 1.06 8.56 1.13
C ILE A 57 1.16 10.07 0.91
N GLU A 58 0.35 10.86 1.60
CA GLU A 58 0.33 12.32 1.47
C GLU A 58 1.63 12.95 2.00
N SER A 59 2.15 12.46 3.13
CA SER A 59 3.42 12.94 3.71
C SER A 59 4.66 12.45 2.95
N GLY A 60 4.52 11.44 2.09
CA GLY A 60 5.63 10.78 1.39
C GLY A 60 6.42 9.79 2.24
N GLU A 61 6.07 9.59 3.51
CA GLU A 61 6.73 8.64 4.41
C GLU A 61 6.65 7.19 3.89
N LEU A 62 5.51 6.80 3.29
CA LEU A 62 5.35 5.47 2.73
C LEU A 62 6.35 5.22 1.60
N GLU A 63 6.47 6.15 0.65
CA GLU A 63 7.41 6.03 -0.47
C GLU A 63 8.87 6.09 -0.01
N SER A 64 9.17 6.93 0.98
CA SER A 64 10.50 7.04 1.58
C SER A 64 10.93 5.71 2.21
N ALA A 65 10.05 5.08 3.00
CA ALA A 65 10.33 3.80 3.63
C ALA A 65 10.49 2.66 2.62
N ILE A 66 9.66 2.64 1.56
CA ILE A 66 9.75 1.62 0.51
C ILE A 66 10.95 1.87 -0.41
N GLY A 67 11.36 3.12 -0.61
CA GLY A 67 12.38 3.54 -1.57
C GLY A 67 11.92 3.45 -3.03
N LEU A 68 10.62 3.56 -3.30
CA LEU A 68 10.05 3.59 -4.65
C LEU A 68 8.94 4.64 -4.74
N PRO A 69 8.88 5.44 -5.82
CA PRO A 69 7.80 6.40 -6.02
C PRO A 69 6.50 5.68 -6.43
N MET A 70 5.38 6.30 -6.09
CA MET A 70 4.03 5.90 -6.48
C MET A 70 3.44 6.97 -7.40
N ASN A 71 3.44 6.74 -8.71
CA ASN A 71 2.95 7.71 -9.70
C ASN A 71 2.20 7.04 -10.85
N LYS A 72 1.46 7.85 -11.63
CA LYS A 72 0.62 7.35 -12.72
C LYS A 72 1.43 6.71 -13.85
N GLU A 73 2.68 7.12 -14.06
CA GLU A 73 3.55 6.63 -15.14
C GLU A 73 4.04 5.20 -14.88
N THR A 74 4.29 4.84 -13.62
CA THR A 74 5.03 3.62 -13.27
C THR A 74 4.29 2.69 -12.31
N SER A 75 3.18 3.14 -11.72
CA SER A 75 2.51 2.42 -10.64
C SER A 75 1.09 2.00 -10.98
N HIS A 76 0.73 0.82 -10.50
CA HIS A 76 -0.64 0.36 -10.39
C HIS A 76 -0.92 -0.02 -8.93
N VAL A 77 -1.93 0.60 -8.32
CA VAL A 77 -2.23 0.46 -6.89
C VAL A 77 -3.46 -0.43 -6.72
N MET A 78 -3.32 -1.45 -5.88
CA MET A 78 -4.42 -2.33 -5.48
C MET A 78 -4.81 -2.01 -4.04
N LEU A 79 -6.08 -1.69 -3.82
CA LEU A 79 -6.63 -1.28 -2.53
C LEU A 79 -7.66 -2.32 -2.07
N CYS A 80 -7.48 -2.85 -0.87
CA CYS A 80 -8.33 -3.90 -0.32
C CYS A 80 -8.53 -3.69 1.18
N GLY A 81 -9.76 -3.89 1.67
CA GLY A 81 -10.07 -3.85 3.11
C GLY A 81 -11.15 -2.84 3.46
N ASN A 82 -10.88 -2.01 4.47
CA ASN A 82 -11.86 -1.06 5.02
C ASN A 82 -12.33 -0.05 3.95
N PRO A 83 -13.65 0.07 3.69
CA PRO A 83 -14.19 0.99 2.67
C PRO A 83 -13.77 2.45 2.86
N GLN A 84 -13.60 2.88 4.11
CA GLN A 84 -13.12 4.23 4.39
C GLN A 84 -11.68 4.41 3.91
N MET A 85 -10.78 3.49 4.26
CA MET A 85 -9.38 3.53 3.82
C MET A 85 -9.28 3.49 2.29
N VAL A 86 -10.07 2.62 1.65
CA VAL A 86 -10.07 2.50 0.19
C VAL A 86 -10.52 3.81 -0.47
N ARG A 87 -11.64 4.39 -0.04
CA ARG A 87 -12.16 5.65 -0.61
C ARG A 87 -11.19 6.81 -0.41
N ASP A 88 -10.68 6.98 0.81
CA ASP A 88 -9.77 8.08 1.15
C ASP A 88 -8.48 7.99 0.32
N THR A 89 -7.93 6.78 0.18
CA THR A 89 -6.73 6.56 -0.64
C THR A 89 -6.99 6.83 -2.13
N GLN A 90 -8.13 6.38 -2.66
CA GLN A 90 -8.49 6.64 -4.06
C GLN A 90 -8.66 8.13 -4.35
N GLN A 91 -9.31 8.87 -3.42
CA GLN A 91 -9.49 10.30 -3.55
C GLN A 91 -8.15 11.03 -3.54
N LEU A 92 -7.32 10.74 -2.53
CA LEU A 92 -5.98 11.31 -2.41
C LEU A 92 -5.16 11.11 -3.69
N LEU A 93 -5.08 9.88 -4.20
CA LEU A 93 -4.30 9.57 -5.40
C LEU A 93 -4.85 10.23 -6.66
N LYS A 94 -6.17 10.41 -6.74
CA LYS A 94 -6.81 11.14 -7.85
C LYS A 94 -6.45 12.62 -7.82
N GLU A 95 -6.54 13.25 -6.66
CA GLU A 95 -6.36 14.69 -6.51
C GLU A 95 -4.88 15.08 -6.61
N THR A 96 -4.01 14.37 -5.88
CA THR A 96 -2.59 14.73 -5.77
C THR A 96 -1.74 14.16 -6.89
N ARG A 97 -2.11 13.01 -7.47
CA ARG A 97 -1.26 12.28 -8.43
C ARG A 97 -1.92 12.01 -9.79
N GLN A 98 -3.14 12.51 -9.98
CA GLN A 98 -3.95 12.32 -11.20
C GLN A 98 -4.11 10.84 -11.59
N MET A 99 -4.10 9.95 -10.59
CA MET A 99 -4.36 8.53 -10.77
C MET A 99 -5.86 8.28 -10.84
N THR A 100 -6.26 7.25 -11.59
CA THR A 100 -7.67 7.01 -11.92
C THR A 100 -8.03 5.55 -11.71
N LYS A 101 -9.30 5.27 -11.43
CA LYS A 101 -9.79 3.90 -11.30
C LYS A 101 -9.62 3.17 -12.63
N HIS A 102 -9.09 1.96 -12.56
CA HIS A 102 -8.97 1.07 -13.69
C HIS A 102 -10.33 0.42 -13.99
N LEU A 103 -10.77 0.51 -15.24
CA LEU A 103 -11.97 -0.15 -15.76
C LEU A 103 -11.59 -0.90 -17.05
N ARG A 104 -12.33 -1.97 -17.38
CA ARG A 104 -12.05 -2.80 -18.56
C ARG A 104 -11.95 -2.00 -19.87
N ARG A 105 -12.77 -0.95 -20.03
CA ARG A 105 -12.78 -0.08 -21.23
C ARG A 105 -12.03 1.25 -21.04
N ARG A 106 -11.57 1.54 -19.82
CA ARG A 106 -10.84 2.76 -19.48
C ARG A 106 -9.69 2.38 -18.55
N PRO A 107 -8.53 2.04 -19.12
CA PRO A 107 -7.35 1.76 -18.33
C PRO A 107 -7.06 2.92 -17.38
N GLY A 108 -6.81 2.55 -16.14
CA GLY A 108 -6.38 3.44 -15.08
C GLY A 108 -5.36 2.74 -14.21
N HIS A 109 -5.13 3.32 -13.05
CA HIS A 109 -3.98 3.05 -12.19
C HIS A 109 -4.37 2.41 -10.86
N MET A 110 -5.67 2.37 -10.54
CA MET A 110 -6.17 1.88 -9.25
C MET A 110 -7.21 0.77 -9.44
N THR A 111 -6.99 -0.37 -8.78
CA THR A 111 -7.99 -1.44 -8.61
C THR A 111 -8.39 -1.50 -7.14
N ALA A 112 -9.68 -1.65 -6.85
CA ALA A 112 -10.17 -1.62 -5.47
C ALA A 112 -11.20 -2.72 -5.21
N GLU A 113 -11.15 -3.28 -4.00
CA GLU A 113 -12.11 -4.24 -3.45
C GLU A 113 -12.43 -3.83 -2.00
N HIS A 114 -13.71 -3.80 -1.64
CA HIS A 114 -14.15 -3.51 -0.28
C HIS A 114 -14.50 -4.82 0.42
N TYR A 115 -14.18 -4.94 1.71
CA TYR A 115 -14.60 -6.10 2.49
C TYR A 115 -16.07 -6.07 2.92
N TRP A 116 -16.67 -4.88 3.05
CA TRP A 116 -18.07 -4.66 3.43
C TRP A 116 -18.65 -3.37 2.84
#